data_AF-A0A2S0L684-F1
#
_entry.id   AF-A0A2S0L684-F1
#
_cell.length_a   1.000
_cell.length_b   1.000
_cell.length_c   1.000
_cell.angle_alpha   90.00
_cell.angle_beta   90.00
_cell.angle_gamma   90.00
#
_symmetry.space_group_name_H-M   'P 1'
#
loop_
_entity.id
_entity.type
_entity.pdbx_description
1 polymer ?
#
loop_
_entity_poly.entity_id
_entity_poly.type
_entity_poly.pdbx_seq_one_letter_code
_entity_poly.pdbx_strand_id
1 'polypeptide(L)'
;MERYTFSASTAKSDIYVGLLFPALIMLPILAIQLILFYLKLSDVTRSHPNIFILLVFACVNFSFYIAKKFQSRFVKDYTVTLDGSEVAILCDDIEILSGTVVSCKFKGSSSKFFAKAASLDIFTDYEDIKLRARAREGGSLLSPNWNPFATGSISDVDTLLSLGRRLENMLEAE
;
A
#
# COMPACT_ATOMS: atom_id res chain seq x y z
N MET A 1 -12.15 -12.76 24.05
CA MET A 1 -11.73 -11.48 23.46
C MET A 1 -10.22 -11.40 23.17
N GLU A 2 -9.85 -11.59 21.90
CA GLU A 2 -8.49 -11.35 21.38
C GLU A 2 -8.46 -9.97 20.67
N ARG A 3 -7.37 -9.21 20.79
CA ARG A 3 -7.21 -7.89 20.17
C ARG A 3 -5.96 -7.85 19.30
N TYR A 4 -6.11 -7.39 18.06
CA TYR A 4 -5.05 -7.23 17.08
C TYR A 4 -4.96 -5.76 16.66
N THR A 5 -3.76 -5.19 16.64
CA THR A 5 -3.51 -3.82 16.18
C THR A 5 -2.48 -3.85 15.06
N PHE A 6 -2.77 -3.21 13.94
CA PHE A 6 -1.86 -3.16 12.79
C PHE A 6 -2.15 -1.97 11.87
N SER A 7 -1.11 -1.46 11.20
CA SER A 7 -1.25 -0.46 10.15
C SER A 7 -1.45 -1.11 8.78
N ALA A 8 -2.53 -0.73 8.09
CA ALA A 8 -2.86 -1.25 6.76
C ALA A 8 -3.44 -0.17 5.84
N SER A 9 -3.47 -0.47 4.55
CA SER A 9 -4.22 0.27 3.53
C SER A 9 -5.43 -0.54 3.09
N THR A 10 -6.46 0.13 2.58
CA THR A 10 -7.61 -0.54 1.97
C THR A 10 -7.29 -0.96 0.53
N ALA A 11 -7.99 -1.98 0.01
CA ALA A 11 -7.84 -2.33 -1.42
C ALA A 11 -8.22 -1.18 -2.37
N LYS A 12 -9.17 -0.32 -2.00
CA LYS A 12 -9.55 0.85 -2.81
C LYS A 12 -8.41 1.86 -2.87
N SER A 13 -7.77 2.17 -1.75
CA SER A 13 -6.61 3.07 -1.69
C SER A 13 -5.40 2.50 -2.45
N ASP A 14 -5.20 1.18 -2.42
CA ASP A 14 -4.13 0.53 -3.18
C ASP A 14 -4.31 0.69 -4.71
N ILE A 15 -5.56 0.65 -5.21
CA ILE A 15 -5.86 0.90 -6.63
C ILE A 15 -5.55 2.36 -6.99
N TYR A 16 -5.97 3.31 -6.15
CA TYR A 16 -5.66 4.73 -6.36
C TYR A 16 -4.16 4.96 -6.42
N VAL A 17 -3.40 4.42 -5.46
CA VAL A 17 -1.95 4.57 -5.42
C VAL A 17 -1.28 3.89 -6.63
N GLY A 18 -1.76 2.71 -7.04
CA GLY A 18 -1.25 1.97 -8.20
C GLY A 18 -1.48 2.68 -9.54
N LEU A 19 -2.59 3.41 -9.70
CA LEU A 19 -2.89 4.19 -10.90
C LEU A 19 -2.26 5.59 -10.88
N LEU A 20 -2.27 6.24 -9.72
CA LEU A 20 -1.82 7.62 -9.56
C LEU A 20 -0.29 7.71 -9.63
N PHE A 21 0.44 6.65 -9.25
CA PHE A 21 1.90 6.62 -9.30
C PHE A 21 2.47 6.73 -10.73
N PRO A 22 2.08 5.89 -11.71
CA PRO A 22 2.50 6.06 -13.10
C PRO A 22 2.10 7.42 -13.68
N ALA A 23 0.88 7.89 -13.36
CA ALA A 23 0.39 9.18 -13.85
C ALA A 23 1.25 10.35 -13.34
N LEU A 24 1.63 10.34 -12.05
CA LEU A 24 2.50 11.35 -11.44
C LEU A 24 3.88 11.43 -12.10
N ILE A 25 4.39 10.33 -12.65
CA ILE A 25 5.69 10.30 -13.34
C ILE A 25 5.54 10.69 -14.81
N MET A 26 4.52 10.15 -15.49
CA MET A 26 4.34 10.33 -16.94
C MET A 26 3.85 11.73 -17.30
N LEU A 27 2.98 12.34 -16.49
CA LEU A 27 2.43 13.68 -16.77
C LEU A 27 3.50 14.78 -16.77
N PRO A 28 4.43 14.85 -15.80
CA PRO A 28 5.54 15.81 -15.86
C PRO A 28 6.44 15.61 -17.08
N ILE A 29 6.75 14.35 -17.43
CA ILE A 29 7.58 14.05 -18.61
C ILE A 29 6.89 14.54 -19.88
N LEU A 30 5.59 14.25 -20.02
CA LEU A 30 4.79 14.72 -21.15
C LEU A 30 4.72 16.26 -21.20
N ALA A 31 4.53 16.92 -20.05
CA ALA A 31 4.50 18.37 -19.95
C ALA A 31 5.84 19.00 -20.39
N ILE A 32 6.96 18.42 -19.95
CA ILE A 32 8.30 18.86 -20.37
C ILE A 32 8.47 18.69 -21.89
N GLN A 33 8.07 17.55 -22.46
CA GLN A 33 8.13 17.32 -23.90
C GLN A 33 7.29 18.33 -24.68
N LEU A 34 6.08 18.64 -24.21
CA LEU A 34 5.22 19.65 -24.83
C LEU A 34 5.84 21.05 -24.77
N ILE A 35 6.40 21.45 -23.63
CA ILE A 35 7.07 22.75 -23.48
C ILE A 35 8.24 22.87 -24.45
N LEU A 36 9.08 21.84 -24.53
CA LEU A 36 10.21 21.80 -25.46
C LEU A 36 9.78 21.92 -26.91
N PHE A 37 8.71 21.22 -27.28
CA PHE A 37 8.14 21.25 -28.63
C PHE A 37 7.60 22.64 -28.98
N TYR A 38 6.75 23.21 -28.13
CA TYR A 38 6.11 24.52 -28.40
C TYR A 38 7.11 25.68 -28.42
N LEU A 39 8.13 25.64 -27.56
CA LEU A 39 9.17 26.67 -27.51
C LEU A 39 10.32 26.44 -28.50
N LYS A 40 10.27 25.35 -29.30
CA LYS A 40 11.35 24.94 -30.22
C LYS A 40 12.73 24.88 -29.56
N LEU A 41 12.78 24.41 -28.31
CA LEU A 41 14.01 24.33 -27.51
C LEU A 41 14.79 23.02 -27.76
N SER A 42 14.56 22.36 -28.89
CA SER A 42 15.24 21.11 -29.26
C SER A 42 16.75 21.28 -29.40
N ASP A 43 17.20 22.46 -29.82
CA ASP A 43 18.63 22.74 -29.94
C ASP A 43 19.29 22.94 -28.57
N VAL A 44 18.55 23.46 -27.59
CA VAL A 44 19.04 23.65 -26.22
C VAL A 44 19.19 22.32 -25.49
N THR A 45 18.25 21.39 -25.67
CA THR A 45 18.37 20.04 -25.10
C THR A 45 19.52 19.25 -25.71
N ARG A 46 19.83 19.50 -26.99
CA ARG A 46 20.99 18.91 -27.68
C ARG A 46 22.31 19.55 -27.26
N SER A 47 22.33 20.85 -26.99
CA SER A 47 23.50 21.59 -26.49
C SER A 47 23.86 21.23 -25.05
N HIS A 48 22.86 21.00 -24.19
CA HIS A 48 23.06 20.74 -22.77
C HIS A 48 22.34 19.46 -22.28
N PRO A 49 22.74 18.28 -22.77
CA PRO A 49 22.07 17.02 -22.44
C PRO A 49 22.11 16.69 -20.93
N ASN A 50 23.19 17.07 -20.24
CA ASN A 50 23.35 16.83 -18.80
C ASN A 50 22.30 17.60 -17.96
N ILE A 51 21.96 18.83 -18.36
CA ILE A 51 20.95 19.64 -17.67
C ILE A 51 19.57 19.00 -17.83
N PHE A 52 19.26 18.49 -19.03
CA PHE A 52 18.01 17.79 -19.29
C PHE A 52 17.90 16.48 -18.49
N ILE A 53 18.97 15.70 -18.40
CA ILE A 53 19.02 14.49 -17.57
C ILE A 53 18.79 14.82 -16.09
N LEU A 54 19.43 15.87 -15.57
CA LEU A 54 19.22 16.34 -14.20
C LEU A 54 17.78 16.77 -13.94
N LEU A 55 17.16 17.47 -14.91
CA LEU A 55 15.76 17.88 -14.82
C LEU A 55 14.81 16.68 -14.75
N VAL A 56 14.99 15.69 -15.62
CA VAL A 56 14.20 14.45 -15.60
C VAL A 56 14.40 13.72 -14.27
N PHE A 57 15.64 13.63 -13.79
CA PHE A 57 15.94 13.01 -12.50
C PHE A 57 15.24 13.73 -11.35
N ALA A 58 15.27 15.07 -11.33
CA ALA A 58 14.55 15.87 -10.35
C ALA A 58 13.02 15.62 -10.39
N CYS A 59 12.43 15.56 -11.58
CA CYS A 59 11.01 15.27 -11.75
C CYS A 59 10.62 13.87 -11.24
N VAL A 60 11.43 12.85 -11.53
CA VAL A 60 11.19 11.48 -11.05
C VAL A 60 11.28 11.42 -9.52
N ASN A 61 12.30 12.04 -8.92
CA ASN A 61 12.46 12.08 -7.46
C ASN A 61 11.31 12.84 -6.78
N PHE A 62 10.89 13.97 -7.36
CA PHE A 62 9.77 14.75 -6.86
C PHE A 62 8.45 13.97 -6.93
N SER A 63 8.21 13.25 -8.04
CA SER A 63 7.05 12.40 -8.21
C SER A 63 7.02 11.27 -7.17
N PHE A 64 8.17 10.65 -6.92
CA PHE A 64 8.34 9.61 -5.89
C PHE A 64 8.05 10.15 -4.48
N TYR A 65 8.54 11.36 -4.18
CA TYR A 65 8.28 12.04 -2.91
C TYR A 65 6.78 12.31 -2.71
N ILE A 66 6.10 12.84 -3.74
CA ILE A 66 4.65 13.08 -3.69
C ILE A 66 3.90 11.78 -3.47
N ALA A 67 4.23 10.73 -4.23
CA ALA A 67 3.57 9.44 -4.11
C ALA A 67 3.68 8.85 -2.70
N LYS A 68 4.89 8.88 -2.12
CA LYS A 68 5.10 8.43 -0.74
C LYS A 68 4.26 9.20 0.27
N LYS A 69 4.17 10.53 0.09
CA LYS A 69 3.36 11.42 0.95
C LYS A 69 1.86 11.16 0.81
N PHE A 70 1.39 10.84 -0.40
CA PHE A 70 0.00 10.42 -0.61
C PHE A 70 -0.26 9.07 0.02
N GLN A 71 0.65 8.11 -0.15
CA GLN A 71 0.48 6.79 0.42
C GLN A 71 0.38 6.84 1.95
N SER A 72 1.23 7.62 2.62
CA SER A 72 1.18 7.75 4.08
C SER A 72 -0.14 8.32 4.60
N ARG A 73 -0.95 8.98 3.76
CA ARG A 73 -2.29 9.44 4.14
C ARG A 73 -3.36 8.35 4.08
N PHE A 74 -3.12 7.32 3.27
CA PHE A 74 -4.03 6.17 3.12
C PHE A 74 -3.72 5.06 4.12
N VAL A 75 -2.53 5.07 4.69
CA VAL A 75 -2.16 4.17 5.79
C VAL A 75 -2.94 4.60 7.03
N LYS A 76 -3.70 3.67 7.60
CA LYS A 76 -4.53 3.84 8.78
C LYS A 76 -4.24 2.74 9.79
N ASP A 77 -4.48 3.04 11.06
CA ASP A 77 -4.30 2.08 12.14
C ASP A 77 -5.62 1.38 12.41
N TYR A 78 -5.59 0.04 12.31
CA TYR A 78 -6.76 -0.80 12.54
C TYR A 78 -6.60 -1.56 13.86
N THR A 79 -7.66 -1.53 14.66
CA THR A 79 -7.83 -2.43 15.81
C THR A 79 -8.93 -3.42 15.48
N VAL A 80 -8.61 -4.71 15.48
CA VAL A 80 -9.58 -5.79 15.32
C VAL A 80 -9.76 -6.49 16.65
N THR A 81 -10.99 -6.57 17.12
CA THR A 81 -11.38 -7.36 18.29
C THR A 81 -12.19 -8.57 17.85
N LEU A 82 -11.73 -9.76 18.25
CA LEU A 82 -12.41 -11.02 18.00
C LEU A 82 -13.04 -11.52 19.30
N ASP A 83 -14.33 -11.84 19.27
CA ASP A 83 -15.01 -12.55 20.35
C ASP A 83 -15.82 -13.72 19.78
N GLY A 84 -15.19 -14.90 19.74
CA GLY A 84 -15.75 -16.05 19.03
C GLY A 84 -15.84 -15.77 17.53
N SER A 85 -17.06 -15.88 16.98
CA SER A 85 -17.36 -15.63 15.56
C SER A 85 -17.68 -14.15 15.27
N GLU A 86 -17.80 -13.30 16.29
CA GLU A 86 -18.04 -11.86 16.13
C GLU A 86 -16.72 -11.11 15.97
N VAL A 87 -16.69 -10.21 14.98
CA VAL A 87 -15.54 -9.38 14.65
C VAL A 87 -15.97 -7.93 14.60
N ALA A 88 -15.29 -7.11 15.40
CA ALA A 88 -15.39 -5.66 15.33
C ALA A 88 -14.05 -5.08 14.89
N ILE A 89 -14.10 -4.20 13.90
CA ILE A 89 -12.95 -3.54 13.27
C ILE A 89 -13.11 -2.04 13.45
N LEU A 90 -12.18 -1.47 14.20
CA LEU A 90 -12.05 -0.04 14.40
C LEU A 90 -10.89 0.47 13.55
N CYS A 91 -11.08 1.62 12.91
CA CYS A 91 -10.04 2.35 12.20
C CYS A 91 -9.89 3.72 12.88
N ASP A 92 -8.69 4.06 13.33
CA ASP A 92 -8.43 5.30 14.09
C ASP A 92 -9.47 5.50 15.24
N ASP A 93 -9.78 4.43 15.98
CA ASP A 93 -10.77 4.37 17.07
C ASP A 93 -12.25 4.59 16.69
N ILE A 94 -12.56 4.60 15.39
CA ILE A 94 -13.95 4.66 14.87
C ILE A 94 -14.33 3.26 14.37
N GLU A 95 -15.46 2.73 14.84
CA GLU A 95 -16.01 1.45 14.37
C GLU A 95 -16.44 1.56 12.91
N ILE A 96 -15.80 0.77 12.04
CA ILE A 96 -16.12 0.73 10.61
C ILE A 96 -16.93 -0.51 10.26
N LEU A 97 -16.65 -1.64 10.91
CA LEU A 97 -17.30 -2.91 10.60
C LEU A 97 -17.47 -3.72 11.88
N SER A 98 -18.65 -4.31 12.05
CA SER A 98 -19.01 -5.10 13.22
C SER A 98 -20.03 -6.16 12.82
N GLY A 99 -19.76 -7.42 13.13
CA GLY A 99 -20.70 -8.50 12.84
C GLY A 99 -20.04 -9.87 12.81
N THR A 100 -20.86 -10.88 12.52
CA THR A 100 -20.41 -12.26 12.38
C THR A 100 -19.63 -12.43 11.07
N VAL A 101 -18.48 -13.10 11.14
CA VAL A 101 -17.68 -13.40 9.94
C VAL A 101 -18.29 -14.58 9.21
N VAL A 102 -18.67 -14.35 7.95
CA VAL A 102 -19.24 -15.36 7.07
C VAL A 102 -18.15 -16.07 6.28
N SER A 103 -17.15 -15.31 5.82
CA SER A 103 -15.99 -15.89 5.15
C SER A 103 -14.79 -14.95 5.23
N CYS A 104 -13.59 -15.53 5.09
CA CYS A 104 -12.35 -14.77 4.98
C CYS A 104 -11.54 -15.27 3.78
N LYS A 105 -10.85 -14.35 3.10
CA LYS A 105 -9.81 -14.69 2.12
C LYS A 105 -8.51 -14.06 2.54
N PHE A 106 -7.54 -14.91 2.77
CA PHE A 106 -6.25 -14.50 3.27
C PHE A 106 -5.14 -14.95 2.32
N LYS A 107 -4.20 -14.05 2.04
CA LYS A 107 -3.03 -14.32 1.22
C LYS A 107 -1.82 -13.62 1.82
N GLY A 108 -0.85 -14.42 2.26
CA GLY A 108 0.48 -13.97 2.60
C GLY A 108 1.44 -14.20 1.45
N SER A 109 2.25 -13.19 1.11
CA SER A 109 3.41 -13.37 0.25
C SER A 109 4.67 -12.94 0.99
N SER A 110 5.53 -13.91 1.29
CA SER A 110 6.91 -13.66 1.70
C SER A 110 7.82 -14.13 0.58
N SER A 111 8.74 -13.28 0.14
CA SER A 111 9.76 -13.66 -0.83
C SER A 111 11.12 -13.18 -0.34
N LYS A 112 12.20 -13.82 -0.78
CA LYS A 112 13.57 -13.41 -0.40
C LYS A 112 13.97 -12.05 -0.99
N PHE A 113 13.33 -11.63 -2.09
CA PHE A 113 13.69 -10.42 -2.84
C PHE A 113 12.73 -9.24 -2.64
N PHE A 114 11.44 -9.49 -2.47
CA PHE A 114 10.43 -8.46 -2.25
C PHE A 114 10.05 -8.35 -0.78
N ALA A 115 9.63 -7.14 -0.38
CA ALA A 115 9.12 -6.88 0.95
C ALA A 115 7.91 -7.76 1.27
N LYS A 116 7.80 -8.15 2.54
CA LYS A 116 6.72 -9.00 3.03
C LYS A 116 5.38 -8.29 2.85
N ALA A 117 4.37 -9.00 2.37
CA ALA A 117 3.03 -8.45 2.19
C ALA A 117 1.96 -9.45 2.61
N ALA A 118 0.85 -8.93 3.13
CA ALA A 118 -0.31 -9.69 3.53
C ALA A 118 -1.59 -9.00 3.04
N SER A 119 -2.57 -9.83 2.71
CA SER A 119 -3.82 -9.43 2.12
C SER A 119 -4.91 -10.20 2.85
N LEU A 120 -5.80 -9.49 3.55
CA LEU A 120 -6.90 -10.07 4.29
C LEU A 120 -8.21 -9.42 3.83
N ASP A 121 -9.12 -10.22 3.31
CA ASP A 121 -10.47 -9.83 2.95
C ASP A 121 -11.43 -10.51 3.94
N ILE A 122 -12.23 -9.72 4.64
CA ILE A 122 -13.22 -10.19 5.63
C ILE A 122 -14.60 -9.85 5.08
N PHE A 123 -15.48 -10.85 5.06
CA PHE A 123 -16.86 -10.72 4.60
C PHE A 123 -17.80 -10.99 5.78
N THR A 124 -18.63 -10.02 6.14
CA THR A 124 -19.78 -10.18 7.03
C THR A 124 -21.06 -10.26 6.22
N ASP A 125 -22.20 -10.49 6.88
CA ASP A 125 -23.51 -10.57 6.23
C ASP A 125 -23.90 -9.28 5.48
N TYR A 126 -23.41 -8.13 5.95
CA TYR A 126 -23.82 -6.82 5.47
C TYR A 126 -22.70 -6.05 4.75
N GLU A 127 -21.43 -6.28 5.11
CA GLU A 127 -20.31 -5.48 4.63
C GLU A 127 -19.04 -6.31 4.38
N ASP A 128 -18.20 -5.83 3.46
CA ASP A 128 -16.89 -6.41 3.19
C ASP A 128 -15.78 -5.38 3.39
N ILE A 129 -14.69 -5.81 4.02
CA ILE A 129 -13.48 -5.01 4.17
C ILE A 129 -12.27 -5.76 3.62
N LYS A 130 -11.46 -5.03 2.85
CA LYS A 130 -10.26 -5.56 2.19
C LYS A 130 -9.05 -4.79 2.68
N LEU A 131 -8.25 -5.46 3.48
CA LEU A 131 -7.06 -4.92 4.14
C LEU A 131 -5.80 -5.43 3.45
N ARG A 132 -4.85 -4.52 3.25
CA ARG A 132 -3.58 -4.77 2.58
C ARG A 132 -2.46 -4.19 3.43
N ALA A 133 -1.56 -5.06 3.91
CA ALA A 133 -0.37 -4.67 4.65
C ALA A 133 0.88 -5.01 3.82
N ARG A 134 1.81 -4.06 3.71
CA ARG A 134 3.08 -4.19 3.00
C ARG A 134 4.20 -3.63 3.87
N ALA A 135 5.19 -4.46 4.16
CA ALA A 135 6.33 -4.05 4.95
C ALA A 135 7.16 -2.99 4.22
N ARG A 136 7.63 -2.01 5.00
CA ARG A 136 8.58 -1.00 4.53
C ARG A 136 9.96 -1.56 4.28
N GLU A 137 10.36 -2.49 5.13
CA GLU A 137 11.64 -3.18 5.08
C GLU A 137 11.49 -4.50 4.32
N GLY A 138 12.45 -4.81 3.46
CA GLY A 138 12.53 -6.16 2.90
C GLY A 138 13.28 -7.09 3.85
N GLY A 139 12.96 -8.39 3.79
CA GLY A 139 13.49 -9.40 4.71
C GLY A 139 14.98 -9.76 4.51
N SER A 140 15.75 -8.97 3.76
CA SER A 140 17.14 -9.24 3.40
C SER A 140 17.97 -7.95 3.35
N LEU A 141 19.24 -8.02 3.76
CA LEU A 141 20.23 -6.93 3.63
C LEU A 141 20.38 -6.37 2.20
N LEU A 142 20.07 -7.19 1.19
CA LEU A 142 20.14 -6.81 -0.24
C LEU A 142 18.81 -6.29 -0.80
N SER A 143 17.74 -6.33 -0.01
CA SER A 143 16.44 -5.84 -0.47
C SER A 143 16.45 -4.30 -0.51
N PRO A 144 15.90 -3.67 -1.56
CA PRO A 144 15.76 -2.22 -1.58
C PRO A 144 14.95 -1.78 -0.37
N ASN A 145 15.56 -1.03 0.55
CA ASN A 145 14.91 -0.51 1.77
C ASN A 145 13.88 0.62 1.49
N TRP A 146 13.47 0.74 0.23
CA TRP A 146 12.68 1.85 -0.30
C TRP A 146 11.49 1.28 -1.07
N ASN A 147 10.51 0.75 -0.32
CA ASN A 147 9.20 0.42 -0.88
C ASN A 147 8.30 1.67 -0.84
N PRO A 148 8.03 2.35 -1.98
CA PRO A 148 7.12 3.50 -2.03
C PRO A 148 5.66 3.13 -1.84
N PHE A 149 5.37 1.83 -1.75
CA PHE A 149 4.06 1.25 -1.48
C PHE A 149 4.01 0.57 -0.10
N ALA A 150 4.91 0.91 0.82
CA ALA A 150 4.88 0.40 2.18
C ALA A 150 3.70 0.96 2.98
N THR A 151 2.97 0.11 3.67
CA THR A 151 1.84 0.51 4.51
C THR A 151 2.08 0.27 6.00
N GLY A 152 3.15 -0.46 6.38
CA GLY A 152 3.44 -0.76 7.76
C GLY A 152 4.83 -1.39 7.96
N SER A 153 5.09 -1.80 9.19
CA SER A 153 6.27 -2.56 9.60
C SER A 153 6.13 -4.04 9.25
N ILE A 154 7.21 -4.82 9.42
CA ILE A 154 7.17 -6.28 9.28
C ILE A 154 6.22 -6.89 10.32
N SER A 155 6.21 -6.36 11.55
CA SER A 155 5.31 -6.79 12.61
C SER A 155 3.84 -6.57 12.29
N ASP A 156 3.49 -5.45 11.63
CA ASP A 156 2.11 -5.19 11.21
C ASP A 156 1.63 -6.20 10.15
N VAL A 157 2.55 -6.62 9.28
CA VAL A 157 2.26 -7.68 8.32
C VAL A 157 2.08 -9.01 9.05
N ASP A 158 2.91 -9.31 10.04
CA ASP A 158 2.80 -10.54 10.84
C ASP A 158 1.53 -10.63 11.70
N THR A 159 1.09 -9.52 12.29
CA THR A 159 -0.17 -9.46 13.03
C THR A 159 -1.36 -9.63 12.10
N LEU A 160 -1.32 -9.06 10.89
CA LEU A 160 -2.34 -9.33 9.87
C LEU A 160 -2.32 -10.80 9.42
N LEU A 161 -1.13 -11.42 9.33
CA LEU A 161 -1.00 -12.83 8.96
C LEU A 161 -1.54 -13.76 10.04
N SER A 162 -1.29 -13.47 11.32
CA SER A 162 -1.80 -14.26 12.44
C SER A 162 -3.31 -14.14 12.58
N LEU A 163 -3.85 -12.93 12.40
CA LEU A 163 -5.29 -12.68 12.36
C LEU A 163 -5.97 -13.49 11.24
N GLY A 164 -5.43 -13.45 10.03
CA GLY A 164 -5.97 -14.20 8.89
C GLY A 164 -6.04 -15.71 9.14
N ARG A 165 -4.95 -16.30 9.66
CA ARG A 165 -4.92 -17.74 10.02
C ARG A 165 -5.90 -18.08 11.15
N ARG A 166 -6.09 -17.17 12.11
CA ARG A 166 -7.02 -17.38 13.22
C ARG A 166 -8.46 -17.45 12.72
N LEU A 167 -8.85 -16.54 11.83
CA LEU A 167 -10.17 -16.53 11.19
C LEU A 167 -10.40 -17.76 10.31
N GLU A 168 -9.39 -18.17 9.53
CA GLU A 168 -9.45 -19.38 8.70
C GLU A 168 -9.68 -20.64 9.56
N ASN A 169 -8.90 -20.80 10.64
CA ASN A 169 -9.07 -21.92 11.57
C ASN A 169 -10.42 -21.91 12.30
N MET A 170 -11.00 -20.74 12.56
CA MET A 170 -12.33 -20.63 13.19
C MET A 170 -13.44 -21.09 12.24
N LEU A 171 -13.35 -20.69 10.97
CA LEU A 171 -14.33 -21.05 9.94
C LEU A 171 -14.24 -22.52 9.49
N GLU A 172 -13.08 -23.16 9.61
CA GLU A 172 -12.92 -24.60 9.33
C GLU A 172 -13.37 -25.50 10.49
N ALA A 173 -13.50 -24.95 11.71
CA ALA A 173 -13.88 -25.70 12.90
C ALA A 173 -15.40 -25.72 13.18
N GLU A 174 -16.16 -24.97 12.39
CA GLU A 174 -17.63 -24.85 12.43
C GLU A 174 -18.29 -25.76 11.38
#